data_AF-A0A8T6I5C0-F1
#
_entry.id   AF-A0A8T6I5C0-F1
#
_cell.length_a   1.000
_cell.length_b   1.000
_cell.length_c   1.000
_cell.angle_alpha   90.00
_cell.angle_beta   90.00
_cell.angle_gamma   90.00
#
_symmetry.space_group_name_H-M   'P 1'
#
loop_
_entity.id
_entity.type
_entity.pdbx_description
1 polymer ?
#
loop_
_entity_poly.entity_id
_entity_poly.type
_entity_poly.pdbx_seq_one_letter_code
_entity_poly.pdbx_strand_id
1 'polypeptide(L)'
;MLASQRRDRHGYATSLVRATRMKITIELPDELLEQVRSVARTEGTTLRELVEEGLQRSLEARRTAARRQLDFPSYGGSGLTQEFQDATWNRIRDEIYREHTQVTIGEPASSARVFP
;
A
#
# COMPACT_ATOMS: atom_id res chain seq x y z
N MET A 1 21.64 -8.53 -49.49
CA MET A 1 20.47 -7.86 -48.87
C MET A 1 19.74 -8.90 -48.02
N LEU A 2 19.70 -8.65 -46.70
CA LEU A 2 18.83 -9.20 -45.64
C LEU A 2 18.81 -10.71 -45.34
N ALA A 3 19.51 -11.03 -44.24
CA ALA A 3 19.36 -12.22 -43.42
C ALA A 3 17.95 -12.29 -42.81
N SER A 4 17.23 -13.38 -43.09
CA SER A 4 15.97 -13.70 -42.43
C SER A 4 16.25 -14.55 -41.19
N GLN A 5 16.64 -13.86 -40.11
CA GLN A 5 16.71 -14.41 -38.77
C GLN A 5 15.28 -14.68 -38.28
N ARG A 6 14.77 -15.90 -38.45
CA ARG A 6 13.62 -16.37 -37.69
C ARG A 6 14.04 -16.45 -36.22
N ARG A 7 13.59 -15.48 -35.43
CA ARG A 7 13.69 -15.52 -33.98
C ARG A 7 12.62 -16.48 -33.46
N ASP A 8 13.03 -17.69 -33.15
CA ASP A 8 12.27 -18.59 -32.30
C ASP A 8 12.10 -17.94 -30.93
N ARG A 9 10.89 -17.43 -30.67
CA ARG A 9 10.44 -17.05 -29.33
C ARG A 9 10.23 -18.33 -28.52
N HIS A 10 11.31 -18.89 -28.01
CA HIS A 10 11.24 -19.86 -26.93
C HIS A 10 10.78 -19.12 -25.68
N GLY A 11 9.54 -19.41 -25.27
CA GLY A 11 9.02 -19.03 -23.97
C GLY A 11 9.96 -19.55 -22.90
N TYR A 12 10.33 -18.68 -21.97
CA TYR A 12 11.01 -19.06 -20.75
C TYR A 12 10.05 -19.94 -19.97
N ALA A 13 10.15 -21.24 -20.24
CA ALA A 13 9.64 -22.30 -19.40
C ALA A 13 10.02 -21.95 -17.97
N THR A 14 9.02 -21.88 -17.10
CA THR A 14 9.11 -21.88 -15.65
C THR A 14 10.35 -22.63 -15.22
N SER A 15 11.41 -21.87 -14.96
CA SER A 15 12.69 -22.40 -14.51
C SER A 15 12.42 -23.00 -13.15
N LEU A 16 12.55 -24.32 -13.09
CA LEU A 16 12.73 -25.09 -11.86
C LEU A 16 13.73 -24.32 -11.00
N VAL A 17 13.22 -23.64 -9.96
CA VAL A 17 14.04 -23.05 -8.90
C VAL A 17 14.67 -24.23 -8.17
N ARG A 18 15.79 -24.68 -8.70
CA ARG A 18 16.77 -25.41 -7.91
C ARG A 18 17.15 -24.41 -6.82
N ALA A 19 16.66 -24.63 -5.60
CA ALA A 19 17.00 -23.83 -4.43
C ALA A 19 18.49 -23.99 -4.15
N THR A 20 19.29 -23.29 -4.95
CA THR A 20 20.72 -23.15 -4.76
C THR A 20 20.86 -22.20 -3.59
N ARG A 21 21.07 -22.77 -2.39
CA ARG A 21 21.36 -21.97 -1.20
C ARG A 21 22.63 -21.16 -1.51
N MET A 22 22.48 -19.85 -1.68
CA MET A 22 23.62 -18.96 -1.84
C MET A 22 24.08 -18.50 -0.47
N LYS A 23 25.39 -18.48 -0.27
CA LYS A 23 26.01 -17.85 0.89
C LYS A 23 26.24 -16.40 0.55
N ILE A 24 25.67 -15.51 1.35
CA ILE A 24 25.96 -14.08 1.30
C ILE A 24 26.80 -13.71 2.53
N THR A 25 27.71 -12.76 2.33
CA THR A 25 28.42 -12.07 3.40
C THR A 25 27.89 -10.64 3.42
N ILE A 26 27.43 -10.18 4.58
CA ILE A 26 26.89 -8.84 4.79
C ILE A 26 27.57 -8.26 6.04
N GLU A 27 27.95 -7.00 5.97
CA GLU A 27 28.47 -6.26 7.13
C GLU A 27 27.29 -5.69 7.91
N LEU A 28 27.23 -5.95 9.22
CA LEU A 28 26.18 -5.45 10.11
C LEU A 28 26.82 -4.74 11.30
N PRO A 29 26.22 -3.64 11.80
CA PRO A 29 26.65 -3.04 13.07
C PRO A 29 26.56 -4.05 14.22
N ASP A 30 27.54 -4.05 15.12
CA ASP A 30 27.59 -4.97 16.27
C ASP A 30 26.34 -4.87 17.14
N GLU A 31 25.84 -3.65 17.36
CA GLU A 31 24.62 -3.39 18.13
C GLU A 31 23.39 -4.08 17.53
N LEU A 32 23.32 -4.18 16.19
CA LEU A 32 22.22 -4.84 15.50
C LEU A 32 22.39 -6.36 15.59
N LEU A 33 23.63 -6.85 15.46
CA LEU A 33 23.93 -8.27 15.59
C LEU A 33 23.53 -8.79 16.98
N GLU A 34 23.80 -8.03 18.04
CA GLU A 34 23.42 -8.39 19.41
C GLU A 34 21.89 -8.44 19.60
N GLN A 35 21.17 -7.47 19.05
CA GLN A 35 19.71 -7.46 19.07
C GLN A 35 19.14 -8.71 18.37
N VAL A 36 19.64 -9.01 17.17
CA VAL A 36 19.17 -10.16 16.40
C VAL A 36 19.51 -11.48 17.11
N ARG A 37 20.69 -11.60 17.74
CA ARG A 37 21.04 -12.76 18.56
C ARG A 37 20.12 -12.91 19.78
N SER A 38 19.73 -11.81 20.42
CA SER A 38 18.80 -11.84 21.54
C SER A 38 17.44 -12.38 21.11
N VAL A 39 16.87 -11.82 20.03
CA VAL A 39 15.59 -12.27 19.47
C VAL A 39 15.66 -13.75 19.08
N ALA A 40 16.71 -14.15 18.36
CA ALA A 40 16.93 -15.53 17.95
C ALA A 40 16.91 -16.51 19.14
N ARG A 41 17.57 -16.16 20.26
CA ARG A 41 17.56 -16.98 21.48
C ARG A 41 16.18 -17.04 22.13
N THR A 42 15.50 -15.90 22.23
CA THR A 42 14.18 -15.81 22.87
C THR A 42 13.12 -16.58 22.09
N GLU A 43 13.16 -16.53 20.76
CA GLU A 43 12.16 -17.14 19.87
C GLU A 43 12.54 -18.57 19.42
N GLY A 44 13.74 -19.05 19.76
CA GLY A 44 14.23 -20.36 19.34
C GLY A 44 14.49 -20.45 17.84
N THR A 45 14.85 -19.34 17.20
CA THR A 45 15.15 -19.24 15.76
C THR A 45 16.63 -18.93 15.53
N THR A 46 17.05 -18.85 14.27
CA THR A 46 18.42 -18.56 13.86
C THR A 46 18.55 -17.19 13.21
N LEU A 47 19.76 -16.62 13.24
CA LEU A 47 20.10 -15.39 12.50
C LEU A 47 19.73 -15.51 11.01
N ARG A 48 19.90 -16.69 10.41
CA ARG A 48 19.55 -16.93 9.01
C ARG A 48 18.05 -16.74 8.79
N GLU A 49 17.23 -17.38 9.61
CA GLU A 49 15.75 -17.31 9.48
C GLU A 49 15.24 -15.89 9.68
N LEU A 50 15.76 -15.15 10.66
CA LEU A 50 15.40 -13.74 10.88
C LEU A 50 15.80 -12.85 9.69
N VAL A 51 16.97 -13.10 9.08
CA VAL A 51 17.41 -12.37 7.88
C VAL A 51 16.53 -12.71 6.67
N GLU A 52 16.21 -13.99 6.46
CA GLU A 52 15.34 -14.43 5.37
C GLU A 52 13.93 -13.84 5.50
N GLU A 53 13.37 -13.88 6.71
CA GLU A 53 12.07 -13.29 7.00
C GLU A 53 12.07 -11.76 6.79
N GLY A 54 13.08 -11.06 7.31
CA GLY A 54 13.23 -9.61 7.13
C GLY A 54 13.32 -9.22 5.66
N LEU A 55 14.08 -9.98 4.86
CA LEU A 55 14.18 -9.76 3.41
C LEU A 55 12.84 -10.01 2.71
N GLN A 56 12.14 -11.09 3.06
CA GLN A 56 10.83 -11.40 2.47
C GLN A 56 9.81 -10.29 2.78
N ARG A 57 9.70 -9.86 4.04
CA ARG A 57 8.82 -8.76 4.47
C ARG A 57 9.16 -7.46 3.75
N SER A 58 10.45 -7.13 3.59
CA SER A 58 10.89 -5.93 2.87
C SER A 58 10.49 -5.94 1.38
N LEU A 59 10.62 -7.09 0.72
CA LEU A 59 10.21 -7.25 -0.68
C LEU A 59 8.69 -7.18 -0.84
N GLU A 60 7.94 -7.79 0.07
CA GLU A 60 6.48 -7.73 0.08
C GLU A 60 5.98 -6.30 0.28
N ALA A 61 6.53 -5.57 1.25
CA ALA A 61 6.19 -4.17 1.50
C ALA A 61 6.39 -3.31 0.25
N ARG A 62 7.49 -3.50 -0.48
CA ARG A 62 7.78 -2.80 -1.74
C ARG A 62 6.82 -3.18 -2.86
N ARG A 63 6.49 -4.48 -3.01
CA ARG A 63 5.50 -4.95 -3.99
C ARG A 63 4.13 -4.35 -3.71
N THR A 64 3.70 -4.32 -2.44
CA THR A 64 2.42 -3.75 -2.03
C THR A 64 2.41 -2.23 -2.23
N ALA A 65 3.49 -1.53 -1.88
CA ALA A 65 3.61 -0.10 -2.15
C ALA A 65 3.51 0.22 -3.66
N ALA A 66 4.18 -0.57 -4.51
CA ALA A 66 4.07 -0.42 -5.96
C ALA A 66 2.66 -0.74 -6.51
N ARG A 67 1.93 -1.67 -5.87
CA ARG A 67 0.54 -2.03 -6.23
C ARG A 67 -0.50 -1.05 -5.70
N ARG A 68 -0.18 -0.27 -4.67
CA ARG A 68 -1.03 0.83 -4.17
C ARG A 68 -0.97 2.04 -5.12
N GLN A 69 -1.07 1.81 -6.42
CA GLN A 69 -1.58 2.83 -7.31
C GLN A 69 -3.03 3.01 -6.90
N LEU A 70 -3.39 4.20 -6.41
CA LEU A 70 -4.78 4.51 -6.09
C LEU A 70 -5.58 4.39 -7.38
N ASP A 71 -6.32 3.29 -7.50
CA ASP A 71 -7.37 3.18 -8.49
C ASP A 71 -8.46 4.14 -8.02
N PHE A 72 -8.48 5.34 -8.60
CA PHE A 72 -9.61 6.24 -8.44
C PHE A 72 -10.67 5.70 -9.38
N PRO A 73 -11.74 5.03 -8.88
CA PRO A 73 -12.89 4.74 -9.71
C PRO A 73 -13.47 6.08 -10.13
N SER A 74 -13.01 6.57 -11.27
CA SER A 74 -13.66 7.67 -11.95
C SER A 74 -14.95 7.09 -12.50
N TYR A 75 -16.08 7.65 -12.09
CA TYR A 75 -17.32 7.44 -12.81
C TYR A 75 -17.08 8.00 -14.20
N GLY A 76 -17.02 7.14 -15.21
CA GLY A 76 -16.54 7.44 -16.57
C GLY A 76 -17.40 8.41 -17.40
N GLY A 77 -17.99 9.42 -16.76
CA GLY A 77 -18.72 10.52 -17.38
C GLY A 77 -17.87 11.80 -17.47
N SER A 78 -18.40 12.79 -18.18
CA SER A 78 -17.76 14.10 -18.42
C SER A 78 -17.79 15.05 -17.22
N GLY A 79 -17.69 14.53 -15.99
CA GLY A 79 -17.81 15.31 -14.75
C GLY A 79 -19.22 15.29 -14.14
N LEU A 80 -19.64 16.41 -13.55
CA LEU A 80 -20.92 16.54 -12.86
C LEU A 80 -22.12 16.34 -13.81
N THR A 81 -23.23 15.80 -13.28
CA THR A 81 -24.50 15.73 -14.01
C THR A 81 -24.99 17.13 -14.39
N GLN A 82 -25.79 17.23 -15.46
CA GLN A 82 -26.25 18.52 -16.02
C GLN A 82 -26.86 19.47 -14.97
N GLU A 83 -27.57 18.90 -14.00
CA GLU A 83 -28.19 19.59 -12.86
C GLU A 83 -27.19 20.26 -11.90
N PHE A 84 -25.93 19.81 -11.86
CA PHE A 84 -24.89 20.33 -10.98
C PHE A 84 -23.71 20.98 -11.72
N GLN A 85 -23.71 21.03 -13.05
CA GLN A 85 -22.61 21.61 -13.84
C GLN A 85 -22.32 23.08 -13.48
N ASP A 86 -23.36 23.88 -13.25
CA ASP A 86 -23.26 25.30 -12.87
C ASP A 86 -23.69 25.56 -11.42
N ALA A 87 -23.84 24.50 -10.62
CA ALA A 87 -24.29 24.64 -9.25
C ALA A 87 -23.20 25.26 -8.36
N THR A 88 -23.61 26.16 -7.46
CA THR A 88 -22.71 26.66 -6.43
C THR A 88 -22.31 25.55 -5.46
N TRP A 89 -21.16 25.71 -4.82
CA TRP A 89 -20.68 24.76 -3.81
C TRP A 89 -21.72 24.47 -2.71
N ASN A 90 -22.45 25.50 -2.27
CA ASN A 90 -23.50 25.32 -1.26
C ASN A 90 -24.58 24.35 -1.75
N ARG A 91 -25.03 24.47 -3.00
CA ARG A 91 -26.07 23.60 -3.56
C ARG A 91 -25.59 22.15 -3.67
N ILE A 92 -24.35 21.92 -4.09
CA ILE A 92 -23.75 20.60 -4.18
C ILE A 92 -23.59 19.99 -2.77
N ARG A 93 -23.10 20.77 -1.81
CA ARG A 93 -22.94 20.34 -0.42
C ARG A 93 -24.28 19.97 0.21
N ASP A 94 -25.29 20.83 0.07
CA ASP A 94 -26.62 20.60 0.63
C ASP A 94 -27.25 19.34 0.00
N GLU A 95 -26.86 18.98 -1.23
CA GLU A 95 -27.26 17.74 -1.88
C GLU A 95 -26.59 16.51 -1.24
N ILE A 96 -25.27 16.55 -1.10
CA ILE A 96 -24.46 15.49 -0.49
C ILE A 96 -24.98 15.15 0.92
N TYR A 97 -25.49 16.16 1.65
CA TYR A 97 -26.01 16.00 3.02
C TYR A 97 -27.53 15.97 3.12
N ARG A 98 -28.27 15.90 2.00
CA ARG A 98 -29.75 15.99 1.99
C ARG A 98 -30.43 15.00 2.95
N GLU A 99 -29.80 13.87 3.25
CA GLU A 99 -30.36 12.82 4.12
C GLU A 99 -29.55 12.51 5.41
N HIS A 100 -28.60 13.36 5.80
CA HIS A 100 -27.83 13.17 7.05
C HIS A 100 -28.41 13.89 8.29
N THR A 101 -29.64 14.39 8.21
CA THR A 101 -30.26 15.14 9.32
C THR A 101 -31.23 14.29 10.14
N GLN A 102 -30.75 13.18 10.72
CA GLN A 102 -31.38 12.63 11.92
C GLN A 102 -30.44 11.79 12.77
N VAL A 103 -29.51 12.45 13.47
CA VAL A 103 -29.14 12.01 14.81
C VAL A 103 -29.49 13.17 15.75
N THR A 104 -30.64 13.06 16.41
CA THR A 104 -30.99 13.87 17.56
C THR A 104 -29.99 13.55 18.67
N ILE A 105 -28.85 14.24 18.70
CA ILE A 105 -28.10 14.38 19.93
C ILE A 105 -28.87 15.43 20.72
N GLY A 106 -29.46 15.00 21.83
CA GLY A 106 -30.31 15.84 22.67
C GLY A 106 -29.66 17.18 22.98
N GLU A 107 -30.45 18.23 22.77
CA GLU A 107 -30.39 19.53 23.44
C GLU A 107 -28.99 20.13 23.66
N PRO A 108 -28.56 21.13 22.86
CA PRO A 108 -27.42 21.93 23.27
C PRO A 108 -27.87 22.80 24.45
N ALA A 109 -27.41 22.44 25.66
CA ALA A 109 -27.44 23.32 26.80
C ALA A 109 -26.85 24.67 26.37
N SER A 110 -27.73 25.66 26.37
CA SER A 110 -27.42 27.07 26.29
C SER A 110 -26.36 27.41 27.34
N SER A 111 -25.11 27.59 26.92
CA SER A 111 -24.26 28.61 27.52
C SER A 111 -23.18 29.03 26.53
N ALA A 112 -23.24 30.31 26.18
CA ALA A 112 -22.17 31.04 25.54
C ALA A 112 -20.82 30.78 26.22
N ARG A 113 -19.79 30.51 25.42
CA ARG A 113 -18.43 30.93 25.74
C ARG A 113 -17.80 31.52 24.49
N VAL A 114 -17.79 32.85 24.47
CA VAL A 114 -16.81 33.63 23.72
C VAL A 114 -15.46 33.39 24.41
N PHE A 115 -14.45 32.99 23.64
CA PHE A 115 -13.06 32.97 24.07
C PHE A 115 -12.22 33.78 23.07
N PRO A 116 -11.15 34.44 23.55
CA PRO A 116 -10.52 35.62 22.94
C PRO A 116 -9.83 35.36 21.60
#